data_AF-A0A2H0V4B6-F1
#
_entry.id   AF-A0A2H0V4B6-F1
#
_cell.length_a   1.000
_cell.length_b   1.000
_cell.length_c   1.000
_cell.angle_alpha   90.00
_cell.angle_beta   90.00
_cell.angle_gamma   90.00
#
_symmetry.space_group_name_H-M   'P 1'
#
loop_
_entity.id
_entity.type
_entity.pdbx_description
1 polymer ?
#
loop_
_entity_poly.entity_id
_entity_poly.type
_entity_poly.pdbx_seq_one_letter_code
_entity_poly.pdbx_strand_id
1 'polypeptide(L)' 'YIVDFYCPAAKLVIEVDGGHHFLPENMFYDQERTNYLESLGLRVVRFTNREVLSNIAGVIEMLSEVIKNRG' A
#
# COMPACT_ATOMS: atom_id res chain seq x y z
N TYR A 1 -8.06 -3.93 -10.76
CA TYR A 1 -6.88 -3.15 -10.33
C TYR A 1 -5.68 -4.07 -10.29
N ILE A 2 -4.52 -3.64 -10.80
CA ILE A 2 -3.25 -4.35 -10.63
C ILE A 2 -2.52 -3.64 -9.48
N VAL A 3 -2.04 -4.42 -8.52
CA VAL A 3 -1.26 -3.98 -7.35
C VAL A 3 0.16 -4.51 -7.49
N ASP A 4 1.15 -3.83 -6.91
CA ASP A 4 2.55 -4.28 -7.01
C ASP A 4 2.77 -5.59 -6.25
N PHE A 5 2.27 -5.66 -5.02
CA PHE A 5 2.35 -6.87 -4.20
C PHE A 5 1.05 -7.14 -3.47
N TYR A 6 0.69 -8.43 -3.41
CA TYR A 6 -0.45 -8.92 -2.66
C TYR A 6 -0.07 -10.15 -1.84
N CYS A 7 -0.41 -10.13 -0.56
CA CYS A 7 -0.25 -11.26 0.35
C CYS A 7 -1.62 -11.76 0.82
N PRO A 8 -2.12 -12.91 0.29
CA PRO A 8 -3.45 -13.43 0.63
C PRO A 8 -3.58 -13.85 2.10
N ALA A 9 -2.57 -14.51 2.66
CA ALA A 9 -2.55 -14.94 4.06
C ALA A 9 -2.72 -13.75 5.03
N ALA A 10 -2.33 -12.57 4.55
CA ALA A 10 -2.31 -11.32 5.26
C ALA A 10 -3.48 -10.39 4.90
N LYS A 11 -4.26 -10.70 3.86
CA LYS A 11 -5.20 -9.76 3.22
C LYS A 11 -4.56 -8.38 3.02
N LEU A 12 -3.31 -8.34 2.56
CA LEU A 12 -2.50 -7.11 2.50
C LEU A 12 -2.05 -6.83 1.09
N VAL A 13 -2.33 -5.61 0.65
CA VAL A 13 -1.83 -5.01 -0.57
C VAL A 13 -0.71 -4.04 -0.20
N ILE A 14 0.41 -4.11 -0.92
CA ILE A 14 1.53 -3.18 -0.78
C ILE A 14 1.76 -2.53 -2.14
N GLU A 15 1.80 -1.20 -2.15
CA GLU A 15 2.06 -0.42 -3.36
C GLU A 15 3.30 0.43 -3.18
N VAL A 16 4.09 0.56 -4.24
CA VAL A 16 5.31 1.35 -4.25
C VAL A 16 5.15 2.44 -5.30
N ASP A 17 4.83 3.65 -4.85
CA ASP A 17 4.56 4.79 -5.72
C ASP A 17 5.86 5.53 -6.10
N GLY A 18 6.07 5.69 -7.42
CA GLY A 18 7.17 6.43 -8.00
C GLY A 18 6.96 7.95 -8.11
N GLY A 19 5.94 8.52 -7.47
CA GLY A 19 5.76 9.96 -7.36
C GLY A 19 5.00 10.61 -8.53
N HIS A 20 4.25 9.83 -9.31
CA HIS A 20 3.43 10.35 -10.42
C HIS A 20 1.96 10.59 -10.02
N HIS A 21 1.61 10.41 -8.75
CA HIS A 21 0.23 10.54 -8.23
C HIS A 21 -0.19 11.97 -7.83
N PHE A 22 0.66 12.99 -7.98
CA PHE A 22 0.33 14.37 -7.56
C PHE A 22 -0.51 15.19 -8.57
N LEU A 23 -1.13 14.54 -9.55
CA LEU A 23 -2.16 15.20 -10.36
C LEU A 23 -3.51 15.05 -9.65
N PRO A 24 -4.31 16.13 -9.50
CA PRO A 24 -5.58 16.11 -8.77
C PRO A 24 -6.55 15.03 -9.27
N GLU A 25 -6.50 14.73 -10.57
CA GLU A 25 -7.30 13.69 -11.23
C GLU A 25 -6.92 12.29 -10.76
N ASN A 26 -5.64 12.03 -10.50
CA ASN A 26 -5.16 10.73 -10.02
C ASN A 26 -5.51 10.48 -8.54
N MET A 27 -5.65 11.53 -7.72
CA MET A 27 -6.02 11.39 -6.30
C MET A 27 -7.44 10.81 -6.11
N PHE A 28 -8.41 11.23 -6.91
CA PHE A 28 -9.79 10.72 -6.83
C PHE A 28 -9.87 9.24 -7.25
N TYR A 29 -9.18 8.87 -8.34
CA TYR A 29 -9.08 7.48 -8.76
C TYR A 29 -8.40 6.60 -7.71
N ASP A 30 -7.41 7.17 -7.01
CA ASP A 30 -6.64 6.45 -6.01
C ASP A 30 -7.42 6.20 -4.70
N GLN A 31 -8.29 7.14 -4.33
CA GLN A 31 -9.20 6.97 -3.20
C GLN A 31 -10.28 5.93 -3.50
N GLU A 32 -10.94 5.99 -4.66
CA GLU A 32 -11.97 5.01 -5.05
C GLU A 32 -11.39 3.59 -5.13
N ARG A 33 -10.17 3.46 -5.63
CA ARG A 33 -9.44 2.20 -5.68
C ARG A 33 -9.12 1.67 -4.29
N THR A 34 -8.65 2.52 -3.39
CA THR A 34 -8.38 2.15 -2.00
C THR A 34 -9.66 1.70 -1.32
N ASN A 35 -10.74 2.48 -1.44
CA ASN A 35 -12.06 2.15 -0.89
C ASN A 35 -12.57 0.79 -1.40
N TYR A 36 -12.41 0.52 -2.70
CA TYR A 36 -12.80 -0.76 -3.28
C TYR A 36 -12.00 -1.93 -2.70
N LEU A 37 -10.67 -1.81 -2.60
CA LEU A 37 -9.82 -2.86 -2.03
C LEU A 37 -10.13 -3.08 -0.54
N GLU A 38 -10.36 -2.01 0.20
CA GLU A 38 -10.77 -2.07 1.61
C GLU A 38 -12.15 -2.69 1.79
N SER A 39 -13.10 -2.44 0.87
CA SER A 39 -14.41 -3.09 0.87
C SER A 39 -14.35 -4.62 0.70
N LEU A 40 -13.26 -5.13 0.10
CA LEU A 40 -12.99 -6.56 -0.01
C LEU A 40 -12.34 -7.14 1.27
N GLY A 41 -12.19 -6.33 2.32
CA GLY A 41 -11.52 -6.69 3.57
C GLY A 41 -10.00 -6.75 3.45
N LEU A 42 -9.44 -6.07 2.45
CA LEU A 42 -7.99 -5.97 2.25
C LEU A 42 -7.47 -4.70 2.93
N ARG A 43 -6.30 -4.79 3.54
CA ARG A 43 -5.56 -3.62 4.00
C ARG A 43 -4.62 -3.15 2.89
N VAL A 44 -4.58 -1.86 2.62
CA VAL A 44 -3.66 -1.27 1.63
C VAL A 44 -2.59 -0.45 2.37
N VAL A 45 -1.32 -0.70 2.07
CA VAL A 45 -0.19 0.09 2.57
C VAL A 45 0.63 0.57 1.39
N ARG A 46 1.07 1.84 1.44
CA ARG A 46 1.82 2.45 0.35
C ARG A 46 3.14 3.01 0.86
N PHE A 47 4.16 2.86 0.03
CA PHE A 47 5.47 3.44 0.24
C PHE A 47 5.88 4.21 -1.01
N THR A 48 6.63 5.28 -0.85
CA THR A 48 7.29 5.93 -1.97
C THR A 48 8.52 5.13 -2.39
N ASN A 49 8.91 5.22 -3.67
CA ASN A 49 10.19 4.70 -4.15
C ASN A 49 11.36 5.15 -3.27
N ARG A 50 11.31 6.42 -2.81
CA ARG A 50 12.35 6.96 -1.94
C ARG A 50 12.40 6.22 -0.60
N GLU A 51 11.27 5.94 0.05
CA GLU A 51 11.25 5.22 1.33
C GLU A 51 11.81 3.80 1.18
N VAL A 52 11.38 3.08 0.13
CA VAL A 52 11.84 1.72 -0.15
C VAL A 52 13.35 1.69 -0.43
N LEU A 53 13.85 2.64 -1.24
CA LEU A 53 15.27 2.69 -1.62
C LEU A 53 16.17 3.23 -0.51
N SER A 54 15.68 4.14 0.33
CA SER A 54 16.49 4.80 1.38
C SER A 54 16.43 4.09 2.73
N ASN A 55 15.35 3.38 3.04
CA ASN A 55 15.16 2.73 4.33
C ASN A 55 14.29 1.47 4.23
N ILE A 56 14.78 0.45 3.52
CA ILE A 56 14.07 -0.83 3.39
C ILE A 56 13.83 -1.52 4.75
N ALA A 57 14.73 -1.34 5.71
CA ALA A 57 14.60 -1.92 7.05
C ALA A 57 13.35 -1.37 7.77
N GLY A 58 13.17 -0.04 7.75
CA GLY A 58 12.00 0.60 8.34
C GLY A 58 10.68 0.23 7.63
N VAL A 59 10.73 0.03 6.30
CA VAL A 59 9.57 -0.47 5.53
C VAL A 59 9.16 -1.86 6.00
N ILE A 60 10.13 -2.78 6.16
CA ILE A 60 9.87 -4.15 6.63
C ILE A 60 9.35 -4.15 8.08
N GLU A 61 9.91 -3.30 8.94
CA GLU A 61 9.45 -3.18 10.33
C GLU A 61 8.00 -2.68 10.39
N MET A 62 7.66 -1.63 9.64
CA MET A 62 6.28 -1.14 9.55
C MET A 62 5.34 -2.24 9.04
N LEU A 63 5.72 -2.96 7.99
CA LEU A 63 4.93 -4.08 7.45
C LEU A 63 4.74 -5.18 8.49
N SER A 64 5.77 -5.49 9.26
CA SER A 64 5.71 -6.50 10.34
C SER A 64 4.73 -6.07 11.43
N GLU A 65 4.75 -4.80 11.84
CA GLU A 65 3.80 -4.26 12.81
C GLU A 65 2.36 -4.23 12.26
N VAL A 66 2.18 -3.90 10.99
CA VAL A 66 0.89 -3.97 10.30
C VAL A 66 0.32 -5.39 10.30
N ILE A 67 1.18 -6.39 10.09
CA ILE A 67 0.82 -7.81 10.09
C ILE A 67 0.48 -8.31 11.50
N LYS A 68 1.26 -7.94 12.52
CA LYS A 68 1.05 -8.35 13.91
C LYS A 68 -0.23 -7.75 14.50
N ASN A 69 -0.53 -6.49 14.17
CA ASN A 69 -1.71 -5.78 14.69
C ASN A 69 -3.01 -6.11 13.94
N ARG A 70 -3.07 -7.28 13.29
CA ARG A 70 -4.32 -7.81 12.75
C ARG A 70 -5.08 -8.49 13.87
N GLY A 71 -5.97 -7.72 14.50
CA GLY A 71 -7.01 -8.26 15.38
C GLY A 71 -7.95 -9.19 14.65
#